data_AF-A0A0F9Q6W7-F1
#
_entry.id   AF-A0A0F9Q6W7-F1
#
_cell.length_a   1.000
_cell.length_b   1.000
_cell.length_c   1.000
_cell.angle_alpha   90.00
_cell.angle_beta   90.00
_cell.angle_gamma   90.00
#
_symmetry.space_group_name_H-M   'P 1'
#
loop_
_entity.id
_entity.type
_entity.pdbx_description
1 polymer ?
#
loop_
_entity_poly.entity_id
_entity_poly.type
_entity_poly.pdbx_seq_one_letter_code
_entity_poly.pdbx_strand_id
1 'polypeptide(L)'
;MEEQALADYADPTGEESLMSRIPLMMGDNKKMAYLSFRATGFPVHQAADLAEVKIETVRGWRKRDKQFRDIEVNRLAELQSTVARDVIRSEFMRNMRLLTLIDAKVINRAMILRKHDMMLEGLSSREYEWMKSVRKHYDPSAFAQLEKALDPEAGADKLEITIKLGWGEEGEIVEGNFIDPSTSISHEVA
;
A
#
# COMPACT_ATOMS: atom_id res chain seq x y z
N MET A 1 -23.33 -11.49 -16.31
CA MET A 1 -22.01 -10.99 -16.76
C MET A 1 -21.98 -9.47 -16.76
N GLU A 2 -23.02 -8.78 -17.23
CA GLU A 2 -23.13 -7.30 -17.13
C GLU A 2 -23.32 -6.77 -15.70
N GLU A 3 -24.01 -7.50 -14.82
CA GLU A 3 -24.28 -7.05 -13.44
C GLU A 3 -23.02 -7.02 -12.54
N GLN A 4 -22.07 -7.94 -12.76
CA GLN A 4 -20.76 -7.93 -12.10
C GLN A 4 -19.86 -6.81 -12.65
N ALA A 5 -19.87 -6.57 -13.97
CA ALA A 5 -19.11 -5.48 -14.56
C ALA A 5 -19.59 -4.09 -14.09
N LEU A 6 -20.88 -3.96 -13.74
CA LEU A 6 -21.45 -2.75 -13.16
C LEU A 6 -21.08 -2.57 -11.67
N ALA A 7 -21.00 -3.66 -10.90
CA ALA A 7 -20.51 -3.67 -9.52
C ALA A 7 -19.00 -3.36 -9.45
N ASP A 8 -18.20 -3.91 -10.38
CA ASP A 8 -16.77 -3.61 -10.51
C ASP A 8 -16.51 -2.14 -10.91
N TYR A 9 -17.48 -1.49 -11.57
CA TYR A 9 -17.44 -0.04 -11.86
C TYR A 9 -17.90 0.82 -10.67
N ALA A 10 -18.66 0.25 -9.73
CA ALA A 10 -19.16 0.92 -8.53
C ALA A 10 -18.11 0.97 -7.41
N ASP A 11 -17.14 0.05 -7.40
CA ASP A 11 -15.95 0.11 -6.53
C ASP A 11 -14.65 0.33 -7.35
N PRO A 12 -14.42 1.55 -7.89
CA PRO A 12 -13.19 1.89 -8.61
C PRO A 12 -11.93 1.86 -7.72
N THR A 13 -12.12 1.70 -6.42
CA THR A 13 -11.13 1.69 -5.35
C THR A 13 -10.71 0.28 -4.91
N GLY A 14 -11.45 -0.78 -5.28
CA GLY A 14 -11.16 -2.15 -4.80
C GLY A 14 -11.23 -2.30 -3.28
N GLU A 15 -12.00 -1.43 -2.62
CA GLU A 15 -12.24 -1.49 -1.18
C GLU A 15 -12.92 -2.80 -0.80
N GLU A 16 -13.89 -3.30 -1.58
CA GLU A 16 -14.59 -4.55 -1.27
C GLU A 16 -13.65 -5.77 -1.28
N SER A 17 -12.66 -5.78 -2.18
CA SER A 17 -11.65 -6.85 -2.25
C SER A 17 -10.73 -6.85 -1.02
N LEU A 18 -10.33 -5.67 -0.55
CA LEU A 18 -9.58 -5.48 0.69
C LEU A 18 -10.36 -5.92 1.93
N MET A 19 -11.63 -5.54 1.98
CA MET A 19 -12.52 -5.81 3.10
C MET A 19 -12.87 -7.31 3.21
N SER A 20 -12.79 -8.07 2.11
CA SER A 20 -12.97 -9.52 2.10
C SER A 20 -11.87 -10.30 2.83
N ARG A 21 -10.67 -9.73 2.99
CA ARG A 21 -9.52 -10.36 3.66
C ARG A 21 -9.46 -10.11 5.16
N ILE A 22 -10.15 -9.08 5.65
CA ILE A 22 -10.38 -8.92 7.08
C ILE A 22 -11.32 -10.06 7.51
N PRO A 23 -10.93 -10.94 8.46
CA PRO A 23 -11.68 -12.15 8.76
C PRO A 23 -13.13 -11.83 9.18
N LEU A 24 -14.06 -12.02 8.23
CA LEU A 24 -15.51 -12.13 8.39
C LEU A 24 -16.18 -11.15 9.37
N MET A 25 -16.88 -10.12 8.87
CA MET A 25 -18.24 -9.79 9.31
C MET A 25 -19.05 -9.16 8.18
N MET A 26 -20.08 -9.87 7.72
CA MET A 26 -21.16 -9.34 6.89
C MET A 26 -21.77 -8.09 7.56
N GLY A 27 -21.90 -6.99 6.79
CA GLY A 27 -23.05 -6.09 6.97
C GLY A 27 -22.81 -4.58 7.07
N ASP A 28 -21.58 -4.06 7.25
CA ASP A 28 -21.39 -2.60 7.31
C ASP A 28 -19.98 -2.15 6.88
N ASN A 29 -19.88 -1.49 5.71
CA ASN A 29 -18.61 -0.96 5.17
C ASN A 29 -17.90 -0.04 6.16
N LYS A 30 -18.65 0.71 6.98
CA LYS A 30 -18.06 1.64 7.96
C LYS A 30 -17.38 0.92 9.13
N LYS A 31 -17.92 -0.22 9.56
CA LYS A 31 -17.32 -1.04 10.62
C LYS A 31 -16.00 -1.65 10.14
N MET A 32 -15.97 -2.07 8.88
CA MET A 32 -14.79 -2.65 8.27
C MET A 32 -13.70 -1.60 8.04
N ALA A 33 -14.07 -0.41 7.57
CA ALA A 33 -13.15 0.72 7.40
C ALA A 33 -12.55 1.14 8.74
N TYR A 34 -13.36 1.16 9.79
CA TYR A 34 -12.86 1.39 11.14
C TYR A 34 -11.83 0.34 11.57
N LEU A 35 -12.12 -0.95 11.35
CA LEU A 35 -11.22 -2.04 11.71
C LEU A 35 -9.93 -2.06 10.88
N SER A 36 -9.97 -1.67 9.60
CA SER A 36 -8.76 -1.56 8.77
C SER A 36 -7.80 -0.50 9.35
N PHE A 37 -8.30 0.68 9.74
CA PHE A 37 -7.47 1.68 10.42
C PHE A 37 -6.95 1.22 11.78
N ARG A 38 -7.76 0.46 12.55
CA ARG A 38 -7.27 -0.15 13.80
C ARG A 38 -6.18 -1.19 13.54
N ALA A 39 -6.31 -1.97 12.47
CA ALA A 39 -5.33 -2.95 12.04
C ALA A 39 -4.01 -2.29 11.62
N THR A 40 -4.01 -1.06 11.09
CA THR A 40 -2.76 -0.35 10.77
C THR A 40 -2.16 0.44 11.94
N GLY A 41 -2.74 0.30 13.15
CA GLY A 41 -2.19 0.88 14.38
C GLY A 41 -2.80 2.21 14.82
N PHE A 42 -3.82 2.73 14.13
CA PHE A 42 -4.48 3.96 14.57
C PHE A 42 -5.22 3.76 15.90
N PRO A 43 -5.22 4.78 16.79
CA PRO A 43 -6.03 4.76 18.00
C PRO A 43 -7.52 4.88 17.67
N VAL A 44 -8.37 4.47 18.60
CA VAL A 44 -9.86 4.43 18.47
C VAL A 44 -10.42 5.71 17.86
N HIS A 45 -10.01 6.88 18.38
CA HIS A 45 -10.55 8.16 17.95
C HIS A 45 -10.20 8.50 16.51
N GLN A 46 -8.91 8.38 16.16
CA GLN A 46 -8.44 8.66 14.80
C GLN A 46 -9.03 7.67 13.79
N ALA A 47 -9.12 6.38 14.14
CA ALA A 47 -9.73 5.37 13.28
C ALA A 47 -11.22 5.64 13.04
N ALA A 48 -11.95 6.13 14.04
CA ALA A 48 -13.36 6.50 13.91
C ALA A 48 -13.53 7.74 13.02
N ASP A 49 -12.68 8.74 13.19
CA ASP A 49 -12.69 9.95 12.37
C ASP A 49 -12.37 9.63 10.90
N LEU A 50 -11.34 8.82 10.64
CA LEU A 50 -10.95 8.39 9.29
C LEU A 50 -11.99 7.50 8.61
N ALA A 51 -12.72 6.69 9.37
CA ALA A 51 -13.83 5.88 8.86
C ALA A 51 -15.15 6.67 8.71
N GLU A 52 -15.15 7.96 9.06
CA GLU A 52 -16.35 8.82 9.08
C GLU A 52 -17.48 8.25 9.96
N VAL A 53 -17.09 7.79 11.16
CA VAL A 53 -17.98 7.18 12.15
C VAL A 53 -17.88 7.91 13.47
N LYS A 54 -19.03 8.22 14.06
CA LYS A 54 -19.07 8.78 15.42
C LYS A 54 -18.66 7.74 16.47
N ILE A 55 -17.97 8.18 17.52
CA ILE A 55 -17.52 7.31 18.62
C ILE A 55 -18.69 6.61 19.32
N GLU A 56 -19.85 7.26 19.40
CA GLU A 56 -21.08 6.66 19.94
C GLU A 56 -21.50 5.43 19.14
N THR A 57 -21.33 5.46 17.81
CA THR A 57 -21.62 4.33 16.92
C THR A 57 -20.69 3.17 17.19
N VAL A 58 -19.38 3.42 17.34
CA VAL A 58 -18.39 2.41 17.71
C VAL A 58 -18.70 1.79 19.07
N ARG A 59 -19.04 2.61 20.07
CA ARG A 59 -19.51 2.13 21.39
C ARG A 59 -20.77 1.27 21.26
N GLY A 60 -21.69 1.65 20.37
CA GLY A 60 -22.88 0.88 20.03
C GLY A 60 -22.55 -0.48 19.40
N TRP A 61 -21.55 -0.55 18.52
CA TRP A 61 -21.07 -1.81 17.96
C TRP A 61 -20.48 -2.71 19.04
N ARG A 62 -19.60 -2.21 19.92
CA ARG A 62 -19.03 -3.00 21.03
C ARG A 62 -20.07 -3.61 21.97
N LYS A 63 -21.22 -2.93 22.14
CA LYS A 63 -22.32 -3.41 23.00
C LYS A 63 -23.17 -4.48 22.31
N ARG A 64 -23.48 -4.29 21.03
CA ARG A 64 -24.43 -5.14 20.28
C ARG A 64 -23.75 -6.34 19.61
N ASP A 65 -22.47 -6.21 19.31
CA ASP A 65 -21.70 -7.18 18.56
C ASP A 65 -20.51 -7.66 19.39
N LYS A 66 -20.67 -8.87 19.95
CA LYS A 66 -19.63 -9.50 20.78
C LYS A 66 -18.39 -9.88 19.97
N GLN A 67 -18.56 -10.25 18.71
CA GLN A 67 -17.45 -10.64 17.84
C GLN A 67 -16.62 -9.41 17.46
N PHE A 68 -17.26 -8.30 17.08
CA PHE A 68 -16.56 -7.04 16.85
C PHE A 68 -15.73 -6.61 18.07
N ARG A 69 -16.33 -6.69 19.27
CA ARG A 69 -15.63 -6.35 20.51
C ARG A 69 -14.42 -7.26 20.76
N ASP A 70 -14.56 -8.56 20.50
CA ASP A 70 -13.47 -9.52 20.67
C ASP A 70 -12.31 -9.23 19.70
N ILE A 71 -12.64 -8.97 18.43
CA ILE A 71 -11.64 -8.60 17.41
C ILE A 71 -10.89 -7.33 17.81
N GLU A 72 -11.62 -6.30 18.25
CA GLU A 72 -11.05 -5.00 18.55
C GLU A 72 -10.23 -4.96 19.86
N VAL A 73 -10.58 -5.79 20.85
CA VAL A 73 -9.96 -5.77 22.19
C VAL A 73 -8.93 -6.89 22.35
N ASN A 74 -9.29 -8.12 21.99
CA ASN A 74 -8.48 -9.30 22.29
C ASN A 74 -7.62 -9.73 21.10
N ARG A 75 -8.11 -9.57 19.87
CA ARG A 75 -7.42 -10.01 18.65
C ARG A 75 -6.81 -8.88 17.83
N LEU A 76 -6.70 -7.68 18.41
CA LEU A 76 -6.15 -6.54 17.70
C LEU A 76 -4.68 -6.75 17.32
N ALA A 77 -3.88 -7.33 18.21
CA ALA A 77 -2.46 -7.59 17.93
C ALA A 77 -2.29 -8.61 16.79
N GLU A 78 -3.12 -9.66 16.77
CA GLU A 78 -3.18 -10.65 15.70
C GLU A 78 -3.55 -9.97 14.37
N LEU A 79 -4.60 -9.13 14.38
CA LEU A 79 -5.06 -8.37 13.23
C LEU A 79 -3.97 -7.41 12.71
N GLN A 80 -3.25 -6.73 13.61
CA GLN A 80 -2.14 -5.85 13.26
C GLN A 80 -0.97 -6.62 12.63
N SER A 81 -0.65 -7.81 13.14
CA SER A 81 0.45 -8.62 12.59
C SER A 81 0.14 -9.22 11.22
N THR A 82 -1.12 -9.54 10.95
CA THR A 82 -1.54 -10.29 9.75
C THR A 82 -2.08 -9.38 8.65
N VAL A 83 -2.97 -8.45 9.00
CA VAL A 83 -3.77 -7.68 8.03
C VAL A 83 -3.16 -6.32 7.71
N ALA A 84 -2.38 -5.73 8.63
CA ALA A 84 -1.82 -4.39 8.42
C ALA A 84 -0.95 -4.29 7.16
N ARG A 85 -0.10 -5.30 6.92
CA ARG A 85 0.77 -5.36 5.75
C ARG A 85 -0.04 -5.39 4.46
N ASP A 86 -1.08 -6.21 4.42
CA ASP A 86 -1.95 -6.37 3.26
C ASP A 86 -2.76 -5.11 2.96
N VAL A 87 -3.30 -4.47 4.00
CA VAL A 87 -4.03 -3.20 3.88
C VAL A 87 -3.14 -2.12 3.29
N ILE A 88 -1.96 -1.90 3.88
CA ILE A 88 -1.01 -0.89 3.39
C ILE A 88 -0.58 -1.18 1.96
N ARG A 89 -0.26 -2.44 1.65
CA ARG A 89 0.15 -2.85 0.31
C ARG A 89 -0.93 -2.59 -0.72
N SER A 90 -2.18 -2.95 -0.42
CA SER A 90 -3.28 -2.76 -1.36
C SER A 90 -3.63 -1.28 -1.53
N GLU A 91 -3.65 -0.49 -0.45
CA GLU A 91 -3.86 0.96 -0.53
C GLU A 91 -2.75 1.64 -1.35
N PHE A 92 -1.50 1.23 -1.13
CA PHE A 92 -0.36 1.72 -1.92
C PHE A 92 -0.54 1.39 -3.41
N MET A 93 -0.81 0.12 -3.74
CA MET A 93 -1.00 -0.32 -5.13
C MET A 93 -2.18 0.37 -5.81
N ARG A 94 -3.28 0.56 -5.07
CA ARG A 94 -4.45 1.32 -5.53
C ARG A 94 -4.07 2.76 -5.85
N ASN A 95 -3.43 3.45 -4.91
CA ASN A 95 -3.04 4.85 -5.09
C ASN A 95 -2.04 5.00 -6.25
N MET A 96 -1.09 4.07 -6.39
CA MET A 96 -0.16 4.03 -7.51
C MET A 96 -0.88 3.82 -8.85
N ARG A 97 -1.90 2.96 -8.90
CA ARG A 97 -2.72 2.80 -10.11
C ARG A 97 -3.47 4.08 -10.47
N LEU A 98 -4.05 4.78 -9.51
CA LEU A 98 -4.74 6.04 -9.77
C LEU A 98 -3.80 7.13 -10.30
N LEU A 99 -2.59 7.23 -9.73
CA LEU A 99 -1.56 8.17 -10.20
C LEU A 99 -1.12 7.83 -11.63
N THR A 100 -0.82 6.56 -11.92
CA THR A 100 -0.42 6.13 -13.26
C THR A 100 -1.51 6.34 -14.32
N LEU A 101 -2.80 6.29 -13.94
CA LEU A 101 -3.90 6.66 -14.83
C LEU A 101 -3.92 8.16 -15.14
N ILE A 102 -3.61 9.01 -14.17
CA ILE A 102 -3.45 10.46 -14.40
C ILE A 102 -2.28 10.70 -15.36
N ASP A 103 -1.15 10.02 -15.13
CA ASP A 103 0.03 10.10 -15.98
C ASP A 103 -0.28 9.69 -17.42
N ALA A 104 -0.99 8.57 -17.59
CA ALA A 104 -1.42 8.10 -18.91
C ALA A 104 -2.29 9.12 -19.64
N LYS A 105 -3.18 9.85 -18.94
CA LYS A 105 -3.99 10.92 -19.55
C LYS A 105 -3.12 12.07 -20.06
N VAL A 106 -2.16 12.53 -19.24
CA VAL A 106 -1.25 13.62 -19.62
C VAL A 106 -0.36 13.20 -20.78
N ILE A 107 0.19 11.99 -20.76
CA ILE A 107 1.05 11.43 -21.82
C ILE A 107 0.25 11.26 -23.12
N ASN A 108 -0.97 10.73 -23.06
CA ASN A 108 -1.82 10.60 -24.25
C ASN A 108 -2.15 11.96 -24.86
N ARG A 109 -2.44 12.96 -24.03
CA ARG A 109 -2.66 14.34 -24.50
C ARG A 109 -1.41 14.88 -25.18
N ALA A 110 -0.22 14.71 -24.59
CA ALA A 110 1.05 15.11 -25.18
C ALA A 110 1.31 14.42 -26.53
N MET A 111 0.99 13.13 -26.65
CA MET A 111 1.13 12.35 -27.89
C MET A 111 0.17 12.80 -28.99
N ILE A 112 -1.08 13.12 -28.66
CA ILE A 112 -2.05 13.66 -29.61
C ILE A 112 -1.57 15.01 -30.15
N LEU A 113 -1.14 15.91 -29.25
CA LEU A 113 -0.62 17.22 -29.63
C LEU A 113 0.59 17.08 -30.56
N ARG A 114 1.54 16.20 -30.23
CA ARG A 114 2.69 15.88 -31.10
C ARG A 114 2.28 15.46 -32.51
N LYS A 115 1.19 14.71 -32.69
CA LYS A 115 0.69 14.31 -34.02
C LYS A 115 0.14 15.49 -34.84
N HIS A 116 -0.24 16.58 -34.17
CA HIS A 116 -0.76 17.79 -34.79
C HIS A 116 0.31 18.89 -34.97
N ASP A 117 1.61 18.55 -34.90
CA ASP A 117 2.77 19.47 -34.95
C ASP A 117 2.81 20.55 -33.86
N MET A 118 1.77 20.63 -33.02
CA MET A 118 1.78 21.31 -31.75
C MET A 118 2.56 20.42 -30.77
N MET A 119 3.88 20.62 -30.68
CA MET A 119 4.74 19.92 -29.73
C MET A 119 4.27 20.08 -28.26
N LEU A 120 5.15 19.90 -27.29
CA LEU A 120 4.84 20.02 -25.85
C LEU A 120 4.27 21.39 -25.42
N GLU A 121 4.26 22.39 -26.32
CA GLU A 121 3.68 23.73 -26.12
C GLU A 121 2.15 23.74 -25.97
N GLY A 122 1.46 22.69 -26.43
CA GLY A 122 -0.01 22.56 -26.27
C GLY A 122 -0.46 22.07 -24.89
N LEU A 123 0.48 21.71 -24.00
CA LEU A 123 0.20 21.35 -22.61
C LEU A 123 0.12 22.62 -21.75
N SER A 124 -0.77 22.62 -20.75
CA SER A 124 -0.72 23.68 -19.74
C SER A 124 0.59 23.62 -18.95
N SER A 125 1.06 24.76 -18.43
CA SER A 125 2.29 24.82 -17.64
C SER A 125 2.30 23.81 -16.47
N ARG A 126 1.14 23.60 -15.84
CA ARG A 126 0.97 22.62 -14.76
C ARG A 126 1.10 21.17 -15.23
N GLU A 127 0.51 20.83 -16.38
CA GLU A 127 0.64 19.48 -16.96
C GLU A 127 2.06 19.21 -17.43
N TYR A 128 2.74 20.22 -17.98
CA TYR A 128 4.13 20.12 -18.40
C TYR A 128 5.07 19.90 -17.21
N GLU A 129 4.89 20.65 -16.12
CA GLU A 129 5.66 20.46 -14.89
C GLU A 129 5.41 19.08 -14.27
N TRP A 130 4.15 18.63 -14.23
CA TRP A 130 3.79 17.29 -13.79
C TRP A 130 4.46 16.21 -14.64
N MET A 131 4.38 16.32 -15.97
CA MET A 131 5.03 15.36 -16.87
C MET A 131 6.55 15.34 -16.67
N LYS A 132 7.18 16.50 -16.46
CA LYS A 132 8.62 16.63 -16.21
C LYS A 132 9.04 16.00 -14.87
N SER A 133 8.21 16.10 -13.83
CA SER A 133 8.50 15.45 -12.54
C SER A 133 8.33 13.93 -12.65
N VAL A 134 7.20 13.47 -13.19
CA VAL A 134 6.87 12.06 -13.30
C VAL A 134 7.86 11.28 -14.17
N ARG A 135 8.34 11.87 -15.28
CA ARG A 135 9.29 11.21 -16.19
C ARG A 135 10.55 10.70 -15.47
N LYS A 136 10.99 11.36 -14.40
CA LYS A 136 12.18 10.96 -13.62
C LYS A 136 11.99 9.62 -12.90
N HIS A 137 10.76 9.21 -12.69
CA HIS A 137 10.40 7.99 -11.97
C HIS A 137 10.11 6.80 -12.90
N TYR A 138 10.15 6.98 -14.22
CA TYR A 138 10.11 5.89 -15.20
C TYR A 138 11.52 5.42 -15.57
N ASP A 139 12.32 5.13 -14.54
CA ASP A 139 13.66 4.57 -14.68
C ASP A 139 13.65 3.06 -14.38
N PRO A 140 14.49 2.23 -15.00
CA PRO A 140 14.57 0.80 -14.70
C PRO A 140 14.77 0.50 -13.21
N SER A 141 15.48 1.35 -12.47
CA SER A 141 15.67 1.20 -11.03
C SER A 141 14.36 1.35 -10.24
N ALA A 142 13.47 2.23 -10.67
CA ALA A 142 12.15 2.41 -10.07
C ALA A 142 11.23 1.22 -10.37
N PHE A 143 11.36 0.62 -11.55
CA PHE A 143 10.64 -0.60 -11.90
C PHE A 143 11.06 -1.78 -11.00
N ALA A 144 12.36 -1.99 -10.78
CA ALA A 144 12.85 -3.04 -9.88
C ALA A 144 12.40 -2.83 -8.42
N GLN A 145 12.33 -1.58 -7.94
CA GLN A 145 11.78 -1.26 -6.62
C GLN A 145 10.28 -1.55 -6.52
N LEU A 146 9.53 -1.30 -7.60
CA LEU A 146 8.11 -1.62 -7.68
C LEU A 146 7.90 -3.15 -7.68
N GLU A 147 8.70 -3.91 -8.43
CA GLU A 147 8.68 -5.38 -8.39
C GLU A 147 8.94 -5.89 -6.98
N LYS A 148 9.90 -5.31 -6.26
CA LYS A 148 10.17 -5.65 -4.85
C LYS A 148 9.00 -5.32 -3.91
N ALA A 149 8.30 -4.21 -4.15
CA ALA A 149 7.10 -3.86 -3.38
C ALA A 149 5.92 -4.81 -3.71
N LEU A 150 5.86 -5.30 -4.95
CA LEU A 150 4.89 -6.27 -5.45
C LEU A 150 5.19 -7.69 -5.01
N ASP A 151 6.44 -8.03 -4.71
CA ASP A 151 6.78 -9.36 -4.19
C ASP A 151 7.84 -9.25 -3.09
N PRO A 152 7.40 -8.97 -1.85
CA PRO A 152 8.31 -8.88 -0.72
C PRO A 152 8.97 -10.23 -0.40
N GLU A 153 8.31 -11.34 -0.75
CA GLU A 153 8.79 -12.70 -0.44
C GLU A 153 9.82 -13.17 -1.47
N ALA A 154 9.60 -12.92 -2.77
CA ALA A 154 10.63 -13.17 -3.78
C ALA A 154 11.90 -12.32 -3.60
N GLY A 155 11.79 -11.18 -2.91
CA GLY A 155 12.92 -10.32 -2.56
C GLY A 155 13.54 -10.56 -1.17
N ALA A 156 12.92 -11.41 -0.33
CA ALA A 156 13.40 -11.67 1.03
C ALA A 156 14.73 -12.45 1.05
N ASP A 157 14.98 -13.28 0.04
CA ASP A 157 16.20 -14.08 -0.07
C ASP A 157 17.47 -13.25 -0.35
N LYS A 158 17.35 -11.94 -0.62
CA LYS A 158 18.48 -11.06 -0.97
C LYS A 158 18.37 -9.64 -0.41
N LEU A 159 17.97 -9.50 0.85
CA LEU A 159 18.14 -8.24 1.57
C LEU A 159 19.55 -8.18 2.18
N GLU A 160 20.56 -7.87 1.37
CA GLU A 160 21.84 -7.39 1.89
C GLU A 160 21.63 -5.99 2.47
N ILE A 161 21.45 -5.92 3.80
CA ILE A 161 21.40 -4.64 4.51
C ILE A 161 22.85 -4.22 4.80
N THR A 162 23.43 -3.36 3.96
CA THR A 162 24.73 -2.74 4.25
C THR A 162 24.56 -1.63 5.29
N ILE A 163 24.88 -1.93 6.55
CA ILE A 163 24.87 -0.93 7.64
C ILE A 163 26.26 -0.31 7.72
N LYS A 164 26.39 0.95 7.33
CA LYS A 164 27.63 1.72 7.52
C LYS A 164 27.60 2.41 8.89
N LEU A 165 28.37 1.89 9.84
CA LEU A 165 28.57 2.51 11.15
C LEU A 165 29.95 3.18 11.16
N GLY A 166 29.99 4.49 11.43
CA GLY A 166 31.23 5.24 11.63
C GLY A 166 31.30 5.78 13.05
N TRP A 167 32.42 5.52 13.74
CA TRP A 167 32.68 6.05 15.08
C TRP A 167 33.99 6.86 15.08
N GLY A 168 33.91 8.14 15.47
CA GLY A 168 35.07 8.99 15.81
C GLY A 168 35.92 9.51 14.65
N GLU A 169 36.73 10.55 14.93
CA GLU A 169 37.44 11.41 13.95
C GLU A 169 38.55 10.73 13.13
N GLU A 170 38.89 9.46 13.41
CA GLU A 170 39.81 8.63 12.60
C GLU A 170 39.17 7.30 12.16
N GLY A 171 37.85 7.27 11.98
CA GLY A 171 37.05 6.05 11.85
C GLY A 171 37.43 5.11 10.70
N GLU A 172 37.94 3.92 11.05
CA GLU A 172 37.94 2.75 10.17
C GLU A 172 36.49 2.37 9.82
N ILE A 173 36.20 2.30 8.52
CA ILE A 173 34.91 1.81 8.02
C ILE A 173 34.96 0.29 8.02
N VAL A 174 34.31 -0.33 8.99
CA VAL A 174 34.11 -1.78 9.00
C VAL A 174 32.84 -2.10 8.23
N GLU A 175 32.99 -2.64 7.02
CA GLU A 175 31.87 -3.18 6.23
C GLU A 175 31.55 -4.59 6.73
N GLY A 176 30.39 -4.74 7.37
CA GLY A 176 29.87 -6.05 7.78
C GLY A 176 28.65 -6.42 6.92
N ASN A 177 28.72 -7.58 6.25
CA ASN A 177 27.56 -8.17 5.60
C ASN A 177 26.79 -9.00 6.63
N PHE A 178 25.57 -8.58 6.96
CA PHE A 178 24.68 -9.37 7.79
C PHE A 178 23.87 -10.32 6.89
N ILE A 179 24.14 -11.62 7.01
CA ILE A 179 23.31 -12.69 6.44
C ILE A 179 22.41 -13.19 7.57
N ASP A 180 21.10 -13.16 7.36
CA ASP A 180 20.13 -13.65 8.32
C ASP A 180 20.38 -15.15 8.59
N PRO A 181 20.68 -15.59 9.82
CA PRO A 181 20.97 -16.99 10.11
C PRO A 181 19.79 -17.94 9.80
N SER A 182 18.55 -17.42 9.66
CA SER A 182 17.37 -18.23 9.32
C SER A 182 17.35 -18.75 7.87
N THR A 183 18.20 -18.24 6.97
CA THR A 183 18.35 -18.77 5.60
C THR A 183 19.44 -19.85 5.48
N SER A 184 20.14 -20.18 6.56
CA SER A 184 21.17 -21.23 6.59
C SER A 184 20.65 -22.54 7.20
N ILE A 185 19.57 -23.09 6.65
CA ILE A 185 19.26 -24.51 6.84
C ILE A 185 20.05 -25.30 5.80
N SER A 186 21.15 -25.88 6.28
CA SER A 186 22.03 -26.79 5.58
C SER A 186 21.28 -27.99 5.00
N HIS A 187 21.29 -28.12 3.69
CA HIS A 187 21.15 -29.41 3.01
C HIS A 187 22.54 -29.98 2.74
N GLU A 188 23.11 -30.65 3.74
CA GLU A 188 23.99 -31.80 3.48
C GLU A 188 23.20 -33.05 3.87
N VAL A 189 22.70 -33.75 2.85
CA VAL A 189 22.13 -35.10 2.98
C VAL A 189 22.93 -36.02 2.07
N ALA A 190 23.56 -37.00 2.72
CA ALA A 190 24.20 -38.23 2.23
C ALA A 190 25.56 -38.11 1.52
#